data_AF-A0A753FYB7-F1
#
_entry.id   AF-A0A753FYB7-F1
#
_cell.length_a   1.000
_cell.length_b   1.000
_cell.length_c   1.000
_cell.angle_alpha   90.00
_cell.angle_beta   90.00
_cell.angle_gamma   90.00
#
_symmetry.space_group_name_H-M   'P 1'
#
loop_
_entity.id
_entity.type
_entity.pdbx_description
1 polymer ?
#
loop_
_entity_poly.entity_id
_entity_poly.type
_entity_poly.pdbx_seq_one_letter_code
_entity_poly.pdbx_strand_id
1 'polypeptide(L)'
;QWVLDDFDFTKPRSLLANTVANPRETGHATYEHYEWPGDYFDKSEGEMLTRIRMEAQRSPGSRVLGGGNIRTLMTGYTFTLENYPTAEVNQEYLLMQTLLFVQDNAQHSGQDQHFTFSTRFELHPTREVFRPQRTVSKPHTKGPQSAIVTGPSGQEIWTDQYGRVKLQFGWDRYGKMDENSSCWIRVSYPWAGKGFGMIQIPRIGQEVLVDFKNGDPDLPIIVGRTYNQDTMPPWGLPGAATQSGIYSHTIGGGPTNANALRFEDKPGSEEVWLHAEKDQRIEVNNNESHWVGNNRVKVIDQSEIATIGAVRDHKVQYDDTSLAGGNKTIQTVKELYLAAGDSITLSCGDTVLYMSSKGEFYVTCKTFNITATDADGQINTIKGQLDLNMDKREPKVGTFGESEKTAMAAVIKETFPPKE
;
A
#
# COMPACT_ATOMS: atom_id res chain seq x y z
N GLN A 1 1.30 16.17 41.84
CA GLN A 1 1.69 14.90 41.22
C GLN A 1 2.13 15.13 39.79
N TRP A 2 2.94 14.23 39.24
CA TRP A 2 3.33 14.24 37.82
C TRP A 2 2.70 13.05 37.10
N VAL A 3 2.19 13.29 35.89
CA VAL A 3 1.59 12.28 35.02
C VAL A 3 2.25 12.35 33.66
N LEU A 4 2.77 11.22 33.19
CA LEU A 4 3.21 11.02 31.80
C LEU A 4 2.36 9.95 31.14
N ASP A 5 2.16 10.06 29.84
CA ASP A 5 1.52 9.03 29.02
C ASP A 5 2.16 8.99 27.61
N ASP A 6 2.01 7.88 26.90
CA ASP A 6 2.53 7.71 25.53
C ASP A 6 1.72 6.67 24.72
N PHE A 7 2.06 6.46 23.45
CA PHE A 7 1.43 5.50 22.54
C PHE A 7 2.43 4.54 21.89
N ASP A 8 2.28 3.25 22.18
CA ASP A 8 2.97 2.16 21.48
C ASP A 8 2.05 1.51 20.43
N PHE A 9 2.40 1.67 19.16
CA PHE A 9 1.64 1.09 18.06
C PHE A 9 1.71 -0.44 17.99
N THR A 10 2.71 -1.06 18.61
CA THR A 10 2.83 -2.53 18.70
C THR A 10 1.89 -3.11 19.75
N LYS A 11 1.49 -2.28 20.73
CA LYS A 11 0.54 -2.59 21.80
C LYS A 11 -0.51 -1.47 21.92
N PRO A 12 -1.35 -1.23 20.89
CA PRO A 12 -2.16 -0.01 20.77
C PRO A 12 -3.28 0.13 21.82
N ARG A 13 -3.52 -0.91 22.62
CA ARG A 13 -4.48 -0.91 23.74
C ARG A 13 -3.81 -0.87 25.11
N SER A 14 -2.49 -0.86 25.15
CA SER A 14 -1.74 -0.79 26.40
C SER A 14 -1.98 0.58 27.04
N LEU A 15 -2.28 0.58 28.34
CA LEU A 15 -2.38 1.80 29.14
C LEU A 15 -0.97 2.15 29.64
N LEU A 16 -0.36 3.15 29.01
CA LEU A 16 1.00 3.60 29.28
C LEU A 16 1.07 4.75 30.29
N ALA A 17 -0.06 5.30 30.72
CA ALA A 17 -0.11 6.36 31.70
C ALA A 17 0.54 5.95 33.02
N ASN A 18 1.45 6.79 33.53
CA ASN A 18 2.13 6.62 34.81
C ASN A 18 1.96 7.88 35.65
N THR A 19 1.62 7.71 36.93
CA THR A 19 1.41 8.81 37.88
C THR A 19 2.31 8.63 39.10
N VAL A 20 3.06 9.69 39.45
CA VAL A 20 3.85 9.72 40.69
C VAL A 20 3.48 10.95 41.50
N ALA A 21 3.02 10.72 42.73
CA ALA A 21 2.67 11.77 43.68
C ALA A 21 3.72 11.81 44.81
N ASN A 22 4.29 12.99 45.06
CA ASN A 22 5.17 13.23 46.19
C ASN A 22 4.93 14.63 46.80
N PRO A 23 3.74 14.88 47.38
CA PRO A 23 3.36 16.19 47.90
C PRO A 23 4.23 16.59 49.10
N ARG A 24 4.41 17.90 49.30
CA ARG A 24 4.95 18.46 50.55
C ARG A 24 3.80 18.77 51.50
N GLU A 25 4.12 18.90 52.79
CA GLU A 25 3.18 19.35 53.82
C GLU A 25 2.96 20.87 53.75
N THR A 26 2.47 21.34 52.61
CA THR A 26 2.14 22.75 52.34
C THR A 26 0.78 22.83 51.67
N GLY A 27 0.12 23.99 51.77
CA GLY A 27 -1.09 24.24 50.99
C GLY A 27 -0.85 24.04 49.49
N HIS A 28 -1.85 23.53 48.77
CA HIS A 28 -1.83 23.36 47.31
C HIS A 28 -0.76 22.41 46.74
N ALA A 29 -0.19 21.50 47.55
CA ALA A 29 0.84 20.56 47.10
C ALA A 29 0.34 19.38 46.25
N THR A 30 -0.95 19.32 45.93
CA THR A 30 -1.61 18.21 45.25
C THR A 30 -1.92 18.46 43.77
N TYR A 31 -1.58 19.65 43.23
CA TYR A 31 -1.80 19.95 41.81
C TYR A 31 -1.11 18.95 40.89
N GLU A 32 -1.74 18.72 39.73
CA GLU A 32 -1.27 17.81 38.70
C GLU A 32 -0.49 18.55 37.61
N HIS A 33 0.60 17.94 37.17
CA HIS A 33 1.29 18.27 35.93
C HIS A 33 1.17 17.08 34.98
N TYR A 34 0.54 17.26 33.84
CA TYR A 34 0.40 16.25 32.78
C TYR A 34 1.25 16.64 31.56
N GLU A 35 2.02 15.70 31.03
CA GLU A 35 2.85 15.89 29.83
C GLU A 35 2.66 14.72 28.83
N TRP A 36 2.55 15.06 27.54
CA TRP A 36 2.47 14.14 26.41
C TRP A 36 3.26 14.73 25.22
N PRO A 37 4.06 13.93 24.49
CA PRO A 37 4.37 12.52 24.74
C PRO A 37 5.36 12.35 25.91
N GLY A 38 5.46 11.12 26.42
CA GLY A 38 6.33 10.76 27.55
C GLY A 38 7.74 10.31 27.17
N ASP A 39 7.98 10.01 25.89
CA ASP A 39 9.21 9.44 25.32
C ASP A 39 9.54 8.03 25.85
N TYR A 40 8.53 7.15 25.94
CA TYR A 40 8.75 5.75 26.33
C TYR A 40 7.72 4.80 25.70
N PHE A 41 8.10 3.52 25.58
CA PHE A 41 7.22 2.46 25.07
C PHE A 41 6.97 1.34 26.09
N ASP A 42 7.73 1.33 27.19
CA ASP A 42 7.56 0.39 28.28
C ASP A 42 7.06 1.09 29.55
N LYS A 43 6.18 0.41 30.29
CA LYS A 43 5.56 0.99 31.48
C LYS A 43 6.58 1.24 32.60
N SER A 44 7.58 0.37 32.77
CA SER A 44 8.60 0.52 33.81
C SER A 44 9.53 1.71 33.56
N GLU A 45 9.84 1.97 32.29
CA GLU A 45 10.56 3.17 31.86
C GLU A 45 9.72 4.42 32.10
N GLY A 46 8.43 4.40 31.73
CA GLY A 46 7.51 5.50 32.02
C GLY A 46 7.39 5.81 33.52
N GLU A 47 7.29 4.79 34.38
CA GLU A 47 7.29 4.98 35.85
C GLU A 47 8.60 5.64 36.33
N MET A 48 9.74 5.18 35.83
CA MET A 48 11.05 5.76 36.14
C MET A 48 11.11 7.24 35.74
N LEU A 49 10.70 7.57 34.50
CA LEU A 49 10.72 8.94 33.99
C LEU A 49 9.76 9.85 34.76
N THR A 50 8.53 9.41 35.03
CA THR A 50 7.55 10.16 35.83
C THR A 50 8.08 10.43 37.25
N ARG A 51 8.74 9.45 37.87
CA ARG A 51 9.39 9.63 39.17
C ARG A 51 10.51 10.66 39.11
N ILE A 52 11.40 10.58 38.12
CA ILE A 52 12.48 11.56 37.91
C ILE A 52 11.90 12.97 37.75
N ARG A 53 10.80 13.13 37.00
CA ARG A 53 10.12 14.43 36.82
C ARG A 53 9.53 14.96 38.13
N MET A 54 8.85 14.11 38.90
CA MET A 54 8.30 14.49 40.21
C MET A 54 9.42 14.87 41.20
N GLU A 55 10.52 14.10 41.24
CA GLU A 55 11.70 14.39 42.07
C GLU A 55 12.37 15.71 41.65
N ALA A 56 12.52 15.96 40.35
CA ALA A 56 13.03 17.23 39.84
C ALA A 56 12.13 18.40 40.25
N GLN A 57 10.82 18.31 40.04
CA GLN A 57 9.87 19.35 40.43
C GLN A 57 9.91 19.64 41.95
N ARG A 58 10.11 18.61 42.77
CA ARG A 58 10.20 18.74 44.24
C ARG A 58 11.52 19.34 44.69
N SER A 59 12.61 19.12 43.96
CA SER A 59 13.99 19.42 44.39
C SER A 59 14.22 20.89 44.82
N PRO A 60 13.74 21.93 44.10
CA PRO A 60 13.95 23.33 44.48
C PRO A 60 13.33 23.72 45.83
N GLY A 61 12.28 23.02 46.27
CA GLY A 61 11.56 23.36 47.51
C GLY A 61 12.34 23.08 48.81
N SER A 62 13.51 22.44 48.75
CA SER A 62 14.36 22.14 49.92
C SER A 62 15.69 22.91 49.89
N ARG A 63 15.87 23.87 48.98
CA ARG A 63 17.13 24.60 48.85
C ARG A 63 17.39 25.51 50.04
N VAL A 64 18.67 25.59 50.43
CA VAL A 64 19.13 26.51 51.49
C VAL A 64 20.21 27.39 50.91
N LEU A 65 20.15 28.69 51.22
CA LEU A 65 21.19 29.64 50.86
C LEU A 65 22.05 29.92 52.08
N GLY A 66 23.36 29.93 51.89
CA GLY A 66 24.32 30.26 52.93
C GLY A 66 25.43 31.15 52.42
N GLY A 67 26.15 31.76 53.34
CA GLY A 67 27.34 32.54 53.02
C GLY A 67 28.28 32.66 54.19
N GLY A 68 29.56 32.85 53.89
CA GLY A 68 30.60 33.01 54.88
C GLY A 68 31.99 33.04 54.27
N ASN A 69 33.01 33.10 55.13
CA ASN A 69 34.41 33.25 54.71
C ASN A 69 35.10 31.88 54.51
N ILE A 70 34.40 30.94 53.86
CA ILE A 70 34.85 29.55 53.69
C ILE A 70 35.54 29.37 52.34
N ARG A 71 36.82 29.01 52.36
CA ARG A 71 37.69 28.97 51.17
C ARG A 71 37.67 27.66 50.39
N THR A 72 37.17 26.61 51.02
CA THR A 72 37.35 25.23 50.58
C THR A 72 36.08 24.61 50.01
N LEU A 73 34.98 25.37 49.91
CA LEU A 73 33.73 24.85 49.35
C LEU A 73 33.87 24.69 47.84
N MET A 74 33.43 23.54 47.35
CA MET A 74 33.42 23.21 45.94
C MET A 74 32.07 22.60 45.57
N THR A 75 31.46 23.11 44.51
CA THR A 75 30.21 22.57 43.97
C THR A 75 30.37 21.07 43.64
N GLY A 76 29.37 20.27 44.00
CA GLY A 76 29.37 18.81 43.83
C GLY A 76 29.85 18.02 45.05
N TYR A 77 30.41 18.67 46.07
CA TYR A 77 30.79 18.02 47.33
C TYR A 77 29.67 18.10 48.36
N THR A 78 29.71 17.20 49.34
CA THR A 78 28.86 17.30 50.53
C THR A 78 29.61 17.95 51.69
N PHE A 79 28.89 18.61 52.59
CA PHE A 79 29.40 18.97 53.90
C PHE A 79 28.29 18.95 54.95
N THR A 80 28.68 18.73 56.21
CA THR A 80 27.76 18.75 57.35
C THR A 80 27.74 20.13 57.97
N LEU A 81 26.54 20.72 58.06
CA LEU A 81 26.32 21.95 58.81
C LEU A 81 26.09 21.62 60.29
N GLU A 82 26.82 22.29 61.16
CA GLU A 82 26.74 22.14 62.61
C GLU A 82 26.55 23.50 63.28
N ASN A 83 25.99 23.50 64.50
CA ASN A 83 25.82 24.68 65.36
C ASN A 83 24.94 25.83 64.81
N TYR A 84 24.02 25.56 63.88
CA TYR A 84 22.97 26.49 63.50
C TYR A 84 21.84 26.52 64.55
N PRO A 85 21.25 27.70 64.90
CA PRO A 85 20.25 27.82 65.96
C PRO A 85 19.00 26.94 65.79
N THR A 86 18.61 26.64 64.56
CA THR A 86 17.50 25.74 64.22
C THR A 86 18.05 24.33 64.04
N ALA A 87 17.69 23.42 64.96
CA ALA A 87 18.27 22.06 65.02
C ALA A 87 18.09 21.29 63.71
N GLU A 88 16.93 21.41 63.05
CA GLU A 88 16.55 20.69 61.84
C GLU A 88 17.37 21.08 60.60
N VAL A 89 18.08 22.22 60.68
CA VAL A 89 18.98 22.71 59.62
C VAL A 89 20.38 22.12 59.76
N ASN A 90 20.75 21.59 60.93
CA ASN A 90 22.04 20.93 61.12
C ASN A 90 22.03 19.52 60.54
N GLN A 91 22.45 19.37 59.29
CA GLN A 91 22.50 18.10 58.57
C GLN A 91 23.55 18.14 57.46
N GLU A 92 23.70 17.03 56.74
CA GLU A 92 24.53 16.96 55.55
C GLU A 92 23.82 17.57 54.32
N TYR A 93 24.56 18.37 53.58
CA TYR A 93 24.11 19.04 52.37
C TYR A 93 25.04 18.78 51.20
N LEU A 94 24.47 18.63 50.01
CA LEU A 94 25.16 18.74 48.73
C LEU A 94 25.30 20.22 48.33
N LEU A 95 26.52 20.65 47.98
CA LEU A 95 26.80 21.98 47.43
C LEU A 95 26.37 22.06 45.96
N MET A 96 25.26 22.73 45.69
CA MET A 96 24.68 22.88 44.36
C MET A 96 25.34 24.00 43.55
N GLN A 97 25.68 25.11 44.21
CA GLN A 97 26.33 26.26 43.60
C GLN A 97 27.24 26.94 44.61
N THR A 98 28.40 27.39 44.14
CA THR A 98 29.34 28.19 44.93
C THR A 98 29.69 29.44 44.13
N LEU A 99 29.46 30.62 44.71
CA LEU A 99 29.86 31.91 44.18
C LEU A 99 30.93 32.49 45.10
N LEU A 100 32.13 32.63 44.56
CA LEU A 100 33.28 33.10 45.30
C LEU A 100 33.62 34.55 44.91
N PHE A 101 33.68 35.43 45.91
CA PHE A 101 34.21 36.78 45.80
C PHE A 101 35.53 36.88 46.58
N VAL A 102 36.60 37.26 45.88
CA VAL A 102 37.92 37.49 46.47
C VAL A 102 38.37 38.90 46.14
N GLN A 103 38.79 39.63 47.17
CA GLN A 103 39.46 40.91 47.05
C GLN A 103 40.81 40.80 47.75
N ASP A 104 41.86 41.18 47.05
CA ASP A 104 43.23 41.20 47.59
C ASP A 104 43.62 42.62 48.04
N ASN A 105 44.65 42.67 48.87
CA ASN A 105 45.26 43.87 49.40
C ASN A 105 45.83 44.79 48.30
N ALA A 106 45.88 46.09 48.59
CA ALA A 106 46.42 47.07 47.67
C ALA A 106 47.96 46.97 47.57
N GLN A 107 48.49 46.98 46.35
CA GLN A 107 49.92 46.75 46.07
C GLN A 107 50.85 47.94 46.38
N HIS A 108 50.30 49.13 46.67
CA HIS A 108 51.08 50.35 46.91
C HIS A 108 50.91 50.86 48.34
N SER A 109 51.99 51.40 48.91
CA SER A 109 51.99 52.03 50.24
C SER A 109 51.13 53.32 50.24
N GLY A 110 50.31 53.48 51.28
CA GLY A 110 49.42 54.64 51.46
C GLY A 110 47.96 54.43 51.02
N GLN A 111 47.59 53.23 50.54
CA GLN A 111 46.20 52.85 50.27
C GLN A 111 45.62 51.96 51.38
N ASP A 112 44.30 52.04 51.57
CA ASP A 112 43.56 51.19 52.49
C ASP A 112 43.72 49.72 52.10
N GLN A 113 44.10 48.90 53.08
CA GLN A 113 44.35 47.47 52.91
C GLN A 113 43.05 46.70 53.17
N HIS A 114 42.48 46.13 52.11
CA HIS A 114 41.25 45.34 52.18
C HIS A 114 41.47 43.96 51.60
N PHE A 115 41.48 42.94 52.46
CA PHE A 115 41.44 41.53 52.06
C PHE A 115 40.06 40.96 52.40
N THR A 116 39.36 40.46 51.38
CA THR A 116 38.04 39.85 51.57
C THR A 116 37.97 38.51 50.87
N PHE A 117 37.43 37.52 51.58
CA PHE A 117 37.04 36.24 51.01
C PHE A 117 35.59 35.97 51.42
N SER A 118 34.67 36.07 50.46
CA SER A 118 33.25 35.87 50.69
C SER A 118 32.71 34.82 49.73
N THR A 119 32.25 33.71 50.29
CA THR A 119 31.60 32.63 49.55
C THR A 119 30.11 32.69 49.82
N ARG A 120 29.30 32.71 48.76
CA ARG A 120 27.86 32.43 48.82
C ARG A 120 27.61 31.09 48.18
N PHE A 121 26.72 30.30 48.74
CA PHE A 121 26.47 28.96 48.24
C PHE A 121 25.00 28.57 48.36
N GLU A 122 24.57 27.70 47.46
CA GLU A 122 23.25 27.04 47.48
C GLU A 122 23.44 25.58 47.83
N LEU A 123 22.63 25.10 48.76
CA LEU A 123 22.69 23.76 49.32
C LEU A 123 21.42 22.98 49.04
N HIS A 124 21.57 21.66 48.91
CA HIS A 124 20.48 20.71 48.83
C HIS A 124 20.66 19.60 49.87
N PRO A 125 19.70 19.35 50.78
CA PRO A 125 19.82 18.29 51.79
C PRO A 125 20.04 16.92 51.15
N THR A 126 21.02 16.14 51.63
CA THR A 126 21.32 14.81 51.06
C THR A 126 20.21 13.78 51.29
N ARG A 127 19.33 14.03 52.26
CA ARG A 127 18.11 13.24 52.51
C ARG A 127 17.03 13.35 51.42
N GLU A 128 17.09 14.36 50.55
CA GLU A 128 16.15 14.53 49.44
C GLU A 128 16.89 14.20 48.14
N VAL A 129 16.26 13.45 47.24
CA VAL A 129 16.88 13.10 45.95
C VAL A 129 17.08 14.35 45.10
N PHE A 130 18.29 14.55 44.60
CA PHE A 130 18.57 15.58 43.61
C PHE A 130 18.30 15.07 42.18
N ARG A 131 17.61 15.89 41.39
CA ARG A 131 17.49 15.76 39.93
C ARG A 131 17.68 17.14 39.30
N PRO A 132 18.43 17.24 38.19
CA PRO A 132 18.57 18.50 37.47
C PRO A 132 17.24 18.94 36.85
N GLN A 133 17.01 20.26 36.78
CA GLN A 133 15.89 20.83 36.05
C GLN A 133 16.12 20.72 34.54
N ARG A 134 15.04 20.57 33.75
CA ARG A 134 15.10 20.65 32.28
C ARG A 134 15.22 22.12 31.86
N THR A 135 16.44 22.64 31.84
CA THR A 135 16.70 24.02 31.37
C THR A 135 16.99 24.10 29.88
N VAL A 136 17.34 22.96 29.26
CA VAL A 136 17.63 22.86 27.82
C VAL A 136 16.42 22.27 27.11
N SER A 137 15.94 22.96 26.07
CA SER A 137 14.85 22.48 25.23
C SER A 137 15.28 21.28 24.38
N LYS A 138 14.40 20.29 24.20
CA LYS A 138 14.62 19.18 23.26
C LYS A 138 14.75 19.75 21.84
N PRO A 139 15.69 19.26 21.00
CA PRO A 139 15.71 19.60 19.58
C PRO A 139 14.40 19.23 18.90
N HIS A 140 13.91 20.10 18.02
CA HIS A 140 12.71 19.83 17.22
C HIS A 140 12.98 20.10 15.74
N THR A 141 12.42 19.24 14.89
CA THR A 141 12.32 19.49 13.46
C THR A 141 11.25 20.54 13.18
N LYS A 142 11.34 21.21 12.01
CA LYS A 142 10.43 22.29 11.63
C LYS A 142 9.54 21.94 10.42
N GLY A 143 9.51 20.67 10.04
CA GLY A 143 8.72 20.19 8.91
C GLY A 143 9.31 18.92 8.30
N PRO A 144 8.63 18.36 7.27
CA PRO A 144 9.05 17.14 6.61
C PRO A 144 10.39 17.28 5.88
N GLN A 145 11.10 16.18 5.75
CA GLN A 145 12.40 16.08 5.08
C GLN A 145 12.41 14.90 4.11
N SER A 146 13.16 15.02 3.01
CA SER A 146 13.40 13.90 2.10
C SER A 146 14.43 12.92 2.66
N ALA A 147 14.21 11.63 2.40
CA ALA A 147 15.15 10.55 2.68
C ALA A 147 15.06 9.47 1.60
N ILE A 148 16.13 8.69 1.44
CA ILE A 148 16.18 7.58 0.48
C ILE A 148 15.94 6.27 1.22
N VAL A 149 15.12 5.39 0.67
CA VAL A 149 14.88 4.05 1.22
C VAL A 149 16.12 3.18 1.06
N THR A 150 16.53 2.52 2.14
CA THR A 150 17.72 1.65 2.20
C THR A 150 17.38 0.22 2.56
N GLY A 151 18.33 -0.69 2.31
CA GLY A 151 18.22 -2.10 2.68
C GLY A 151 19.46 -2.89 2.27
N PRO A 152 19.44 -4.22 2.46
CA PRO A 152 20.58 -5.07 2.15
C PRO A 152 20.92 -5.06 0.65
N SER A 153 22.20 -5.24 0.35
CA SER A 153 22.66 -5.37 -1.04
C SER A 153 21.97 -6.53 -1.77
N GLY A 154 21.61 -6.30 -3.04
CA GLY A 154 20.93 -7.29 -3.89
C GLY A 154 19.43 -7.45 -3.64
N GLN A 155 18.85 -6.72 -2.69
CA GLN A 155 17.41 -6.67 -2.47
C GLN A 155 16.80 -5.43 -3.15
N GLU A 156 15.56 -5.57 -3.62
CA GLU A 156 14.77 -4.44 -4.13
C GLU A 156 13.79 -3.89 -3.08
N ILE A 157 13.36 -4.75 -2.14
CA ILE A 157 12.41 -4.41 -1.08
C ILE A 157 12.95 -4.90 0.26
N TRP A 158 12.91 -4.03 1.27
CA TRP A 158 13.27 -4.38 2.65
C TRP A 158 12.22 -3.83 3.62
N THR A 159 11.39 -4.73 4.14
CA THR A 159 10.25 -4.40 5.00
C THR A 159 10.06 -5.43 6.11
N ASP A 160 9.43 -5.02 7.20
CA ASP A 160 9.03 -5.91 8.29
C ASP A 160 7.52 -6.21 8.31
N GLN A 161 7.07 -6.94 9.35
CA GLN A 161 5.67 -7.35 9.54
C GLN A 161 4.67 -6.20 9.66
N TYR A 162 5.13 -4.96 9.88
CA TYR A 162 4.29 -3.78 10.00
C TYR A 162 4.31 -2.90 8.73
N GLY A 163 4.99 -3.35 7.67
CA GLY A 163 5.16 -2.56 6.44
C GLY A 163 6.06 -1.33 6.67
N ARG A 164 7.01 -1.42 7.61
CA ARG A 164 8.02 -0.37 7.86
C ARG A 164 9.20 -0.55 6.92
N VAL A 165 9.89 0.54 6.61
CA VAL A 165 11.14 0.52 5.82
C VAL A 165 12.26 1.21 6.58
N LYS A 166 13.50 1.10 6.10
CA LYS A 166 14.66 1.83 6.61
C LYS A 166 15.08 2.88 5.60
N LEU A 167 15.66 3.97 6.09
CA LEU A 167 15.98 5.15 5.31
C LEU A 167 17.40 5.64 5.62
N GLN A 168 17.93 6.48 4.74
CA GLN A 168 19.05 7.36 5.04
C GLN A 168 18.66 8.79 4.68
N PHE A 169 18.83 9.70 5.65
CA PHE A 169 18.57 11.12 5.46
C PHE A 169 19.75 11.79 4.75
N GLY A 170 19.49 12.85 3.97
CA GLY A 170 20.55 13.55 3.23
C GLY A 170 21.64 14.20 4.10
N TRP A 171 21.34 14.46 5.38
CA TRP A 171 22.30 14.99 6.35
C TRP A 171 23.05 13.89 7.14
N ASP A 172 22.67 12.62 6.97
CA ASP A 172 23.37 11.52 7.62
C ASP A 172 24.70 11.23 6.92
N ARG A 173 25.79 11.57 7.60
CA ARG A 173 27.17 11.43 7.12
C ARG A 173 27.77 10.05 7.44
N TYR A 174 27.11 9.24 8.25
CA TYR A 174 27.65 7.98 8.77
C TYR A 174 26.97 6.75 8.17
N GLY A 175 25.72 6.88 7.72
CA GLY A 175 25.00 5.84 7.00
C GLY A 175 25.70 5.41 5.71
N LYS A 176 25.56 4.13 5.38
CA LYS A 176 26.23 3.46 4.24
C LYS A 176 25.26 3.06 3.13
N MET A 177 24.04 3.61 3.13
CA MET A 177 22.94 3.24 2.25
C MET A 177 22.58 1.76 2.34
N ASP A 178 22.57 1.23 3.57
CA ASP A 178 22.38 -0.19 3.88
C ASP A 178 21.25 -0.43 4.90
N GLU A 179 21.05 -1.69 5.29
CA GLU A 179 20.03 -2.08 6.28
C GLU A 179 20.30 -1.57 7.70
N ASN A 180 21.43 -0.92 7.97
CA ASN A 180 21.80 -0.40 9.30
C ASN A 180 21.69 1.13 9.38
N SER A 181 21.28 1.79 8.29
CA SER A 181 21.27 3.25 8.18
C SER A 181 20.23 3.93 9.10
N SER A 182 19.13 3.25 9.45
CA SER A 182 18.15 3.76 10.42
C SER A 182 17.46 2.67 11.24
N CYS A 183 16.63 3.12 12.19
CA CYS A 183 15.57 2.32 12.77
C CYS A 183 14.47 1.99 11.73
N TRP A 184 13.52 1.15 12.10
CA TRP A 184 12.35 0.87 11.26
C TRP A 184 11.33 2.00 11.33
N ILE A 185 11.01 2.59 10.18
CA ILE A 185 10.16 3.77 10.07
C ILE A 185 8.81 3.38 9.46
N ARG A 186 7.72 3.78 10.13
CA ARG A 186 6.35 3.51 9.65
C ARG A 186 6.03 4.32 8.40
N VAL A 187 5.27 3.69 7.52
CA VAL A 187 4.81 4.27 6.26
C VAL A 187 3.33 4.64 6.36
N SER A 188 3.00 5.87 5.99
CA SER A 188 1.62 6.28 5.76
C SER A 188 1.09 5.66 4.47
N TYR A 189 -0.09 5.05 4.55
CA TYR A 189 -0.77 4.42 3.42
C TYR A 189 -2.07 5.16 3.12
N PRO A 190 -2.52 5.20 1.84
CA PRO A 190 -3.78 5.86 1.47
C PRO A 190 -5.00 5.33 2.23
N TRP A 191 -4.99 4.05 2.59
CA TRP A 191 -6.06 3.41 3.36
C TRP A 191 -5.52 2.26 4.22
N ALA A 192 -5.75 2.30 5.53
CA ALA A 192 -5.28 1.25 6.45
C ALA A 192 -6.36 0.88 7.47
N GLY A 193 -6.82 -0.38 7.43
CA GLY A 193 -7.82 -0.94 8.33
C GLY A 193 -7.39 -2.28 8.95
N LYS A 194 -8.25 -2.85 9.80
CA LYS A 194 -7.97 -4.15 10.45
C LYS A 194 -8.12 -5.30 9.44
N GLY A 195 -7.03 -5.62 8.74
CA GLY A 195 -6.99 -6.70 7.74
C GLY A 195 -7.48 -6.30 6.34
N PHE A 196 -7.60 -5.00 6.06
CA PHE A 196 -7.97 -4.47 4.75
C PHE A 196 -7.31 -3.11 4.53
N GLY A 197 -7.22 -2.65 3.28
CA GLY A 197 -6.67 -1.35 2.92
C GLY A 197 -5.87 -1.38 1.62
N MET A 198 -5.04 -0.35 1.42
CA MET A 198 -4.11 -0.22 0.31
C MET A 198 -2.68 -0.24 0.84
N ILE A 199 -1.80 -1.02 0.22
CA ILE A 199 -0.40 -1.12 0.61
C ILE A 199 0.51 -0.95 -0.61
N GLN A 200 1.35 0.08 -0.57
CA GLN A 200 2.45 0.28 -1.53
C GLN A 200 3.74 0.53 -0.74
N ILE A 201 4.51 -0.55 -0.56
CA ILE A 201 5.76 -0.51 0.21
C ILE A 201 6.83 0.22 -0.63
N PRO A 202 7.44 1.30 -0.11
CA PRO A 202 8.56 1.96 -0.77
C PRO A 202 9.71 0.97 -1.02
N ARG A 203 10.27 0.97 -2.23
CA ARG A 203 11.39 0.12 -2.62
C ARG A 203 12.73 0.81 -2.34
N ILE A 204 13.78 0.03 -2.19
CA ILE A 204 15.14 0.54 -1.97
C ILE A 204 15.53 1.48 -3.13
N GLY A 205 16.12 2.63 -2.79
CA GLY A 205 16.50 3.69 -3.73
C GLY A 205 15.41 4.73 -4.00
N GLN A 206 14.16 4.50 -3.59
CA GLN A 206 13.09 5.49 -3.78
C GLN A 206 13.17 6.63 -2.76
N GLU A 207 12.79 7.84 -3.19
CA GLU A 207 12.69 9.00 -2.32
C GLU A 207 11.33 9.05 -1.59
N VAL A 208 11.39 9.29 -0.29
CA VAL A 208 10.22 9.45 0.58
C VAL A 208 10.28 10.75 1.37
N LEU A 209 9.11 11.29 1.70
CA LEU A 209 8.97 12.42 2.60
C LEU A 209 8.70 11.90 4.02
N VAL A 210 9.55 12.32 4.96
CA VAL A 210 9.53 11.90 6.35
C VAL A 210 9.16 13.10 7.22
N ASP A 211 8.07 12.97 7.97
CA ASP A 211 7.73 13.88 9.06
C ASP A 211 8.12 13.25 10.40
N PHE A 212 8.05 14.03 11.47
CA PHE A 212 8.49 13.65 12.80
C PHE A 212 7.37 13.93 13.78
N LYS A 213 6.91 12.92 14.52
CA LYS A 213 5.76 13.08 15.43
C LYS A 213 6.08 14.15 16.47
N ASN A 214 5.21 15.14 16.62
CA ASN A 214 5.41 16.30 17.49
C ASN A 214 6.72 17.07 17.20
N GLY A 215 7.29 16.94 16.00
CA GLY A 215 8.58 17.52 15.64
C GLY A 215 9.78 16.81 16.26
N ASP A 216 9.61 15.64 16.87
CA ASP A 216 10.69 14.92 17.55
C ASP A 216 11.57 14.13 16.56
N PRO A 217 12.86 14.47 16.39
CA PRO A 217 13.77 13.76 15.49
C PRO A 217 13.86 12.24 15.74
N ASP A 218 13.55 11.79 16.96
CA ASP A 218 13.60 10.38 17.35
C ASP A 218 12.36 9.58 16.89
N LEU A 219 11.31 10.26 16.43
CA LEU A 219 10.02 9.67 16.07
C LEU A 219 9.64 9.91 14.58
N PRO A 220 10.46 9.45 13.62
CA PRO A 220 10.17 9.61 12.19
C PRO A 220 8.96 8.79 11.74
N ILE A 221 8.25 9.32 10.75
CA ILE A 221 7.15 8.66 10.04
C ILE A 221 7.13 9.11 8.57
N ILE A 222 7.04 8.17 7.64
CA ILE A 222 6.96 8.50 6.21
C ILE A 222 5.53 8.93 5.91
N VAL A 223 5.37 10.14 5.37
CA VAL A 223 4.07 10.75 5.07
C VAL A 223 3.80 10.86 3.57
N GLY A 224 4.82 10.71 2.71
CA GLY A 224 4.67 10.83 1.27
C GLY A 224 5.80 10.16 0.48
N ARG A 225 5.64 10.15 -0.85
CA ARG A 225 6.67 9.75 -1.82
C ARG A 225 6.75 10.83 -2.88
N THR A 226 7.93 10.99 -3.47
CA THR A 226 8.13 11.92 -4.59
C THR A 226 8.94 11.26 -5.69
N TYR A 227 8.67 11.64 -6.93
CA TYR A 227 9.51 11.30 -8.07
C TYR A 227 10.69 12.27 -8.14
N ASN A 228 11.82 11.79 -8.64
CA ASN A 228 13.03 12.58 -8.87
C ASN A 228 13.73 12.12 -10.15
N GLN A 229 14.93 12.61 -10.42
CA GLN A 229 15.65 12.31 -11.66
C GLN A 229 15.98 10.82 -11.84
N ASP A 230 16.21 10.09 -10.73
CA ASP A 230 16.52 8.66 -10.74
C ASP A 230 15.24 7.81 -10.74
N THR A 231 14.16 8.34 -10.19
CA THR A 231 12.84 7.73 -10.13
C THR A 231 11.84 8.61 -10.88
N MET A 232 11.91 8.61 -12.20
CA MET A 232 10.99 9.40 -13.02
C MET A 232 9.56 8.85 -12.97
N PRO A 233 8.53 9.71 -13.16
CA PRO A 233 7.15 9.27 -13.31
C PRO A 233 6.98 8.21 -14.41
N PRO A 234 6.03 7.27 -14.29
CA PRO A 234 5.86 6.13 -15.20
C PRO A 234 5.36 6.51 -16.60
N TRP A 235 4.86 7.73 -16.78
CA TRP A 235 4.37 8.24 -18.06
C TRP A 235 5.26 9.37 -18.59
N GLY A 236 5.25 9.55 -19.91
CA GLY A 236 6.05 10.57 -20.60
C GLY A 236 5.55 12.00 -20.35
N LEU A 237 5.74 12.51 -19.14
CA LEU A 237 5.42 13.89 -18.77
C LEU A 237 6.41 14.88 -19.41
N PRO A 238 5.95 16.10 -19.77
CA PRO A 238 4.60 16.63 -19.59
C PRO A 238 3.59 16.21 -20.68
N GLY A 239 4.01 15.46 -21.71
CA GLY A 239 3.14 15.09 -22.84
C GLY A 239 1.92 14.25 -22.45
N ALA A 240 2.05 13.43 -21.42
CA ALA A 240 0.99 12.58 -20.87
C ALA A 240 0.27 13.20 -19.65
N ALA A 241 0.12 14.53 -19.59
CA ALA A 241 -0.46 15.22 -18.43
C ALA A 241 -1.93 14.85 -18.12
N THR A 242 -2.66 14.31 -19.10
CA THR A 242 -4.05 13.82 -18.95
C THR A 242 -4.13 12.36 -18.49
N GLN A 243 -2.98 11.68 -18.31
CA GLN A 243 -2.94 10.30 -17.84
C GLN A 243 -2.78 10.24 -16.32
N SER A 244 -3.52 9.31 -15.71
CA SER A 244 -3.44 9.02 -14.28
C SER A 244 -3.62 7.53 -14.01
N GLY A 245 -3.29 7.06 -12.80
CA GLY A 245 -3.44 5.65 -12.44
C GLY A 245 -2.28 5.05 -11.64
N ILE A 246 -2.19 3.73 -11.69
CA ILE A 246 -1.21 2.91 -10.95
C ILE A 246 -0.43 2.08 -11.95
N TYR A 247 0.90 2.16 -11.87
CA TYR A 247 1.82 1.33 -12.63
C TYR A 247 2.78 0.66 -11.66
N SER A 248 2.72 -0.68 -11.58
CA SER A 248 3.63 -1.48 -10.76
C SER A 248 4.85 -1.92 -11.57
N HIS A 249 5.81 -2.55 -10.92
CA HIS A 249 6.98 -3.13 -11.59
C HIS A 249 7.27 -4.51 -11.03
N THR A 250 7.44 -5.51 -11.89
CA THR A 250 7.84 -6.86 -11.49
C THR A 250 9.21 -6.81 -10.83
N ILE A 251 9.34 -7.43 -9.66
CA ILE A 251 10.62 -7.50 -8.93
C ILE A 251 11.62 -8.29 -9.77
N GLY A 252 12.76 -7.69 -10.07
CA GLY A 252 13.76 -8.27 -10.99
C GLY A 252 13.30 -8.41 -12.46
N GLY A 253 12.16 -7.82 -12.83
CA GLY A 253 11.68 -7.76 -14.21
C GLY A 253 12.40 -6.69 -15.02
N GLY A 254 12.20 -6.70 -16.33
CA GLY A 254 12.60 -5.61 -17.23
C GLY A 254 11.67 -4.39 -17.11
N PRO A 255 12.02 -3.26 -17.76
CA PRO A 255 11.33 -1.97 -17.59
C PRO A 255 9.83 -1.95 -17.91
N THR A 256 9.37 -2.92 -18.71
CA THR A 256 7.98 -3.01 -19.17
C THR A 256 7.18 -4.08 -18.44
N ASN A 257 7.80 -4.88 -17.56
CA ASN A 257 7.11 -5.95 -16.86
C ASN A 257 6.32 -5.38 -15.68
N ALA A 258 5.00 -5.28 -15.83
CA ALA A 258 4.17 -4.48 -14.93
C ALA A 258 2.71 -4.92 -14.91
N ASN A 259 2.05 -4.72 -13.78
CA ASN A 259 0.59 -4.61 -13.76
C ASN A 259 0.21 -3.12 -13.72
N ALA A 260 -0.85 -2.75 -14.47
CA ALA A 260 -1.27 -1.36 -14.56
C ALA A 260 -2.79 -1.19 -14.59
N LEU A 261 -3.24 -0.08 -14.00
CA LEU A 261 -4.56 0.50 -14.21
C LEU A 261 -4.34 1.97 -14.56
N ARG A 262 -4.66 2.38 -15.78
CA ARG A 262 -4.48 3.75 -16.27
C ARG A 262 -5.79 4.32 -16.77
N PHE A 263 -6.02 5.59 -16.46
CA PHE A 263 -7.08 6.43 -17.00
C PHE A 263 -6.45 7.49 -17.91
N GLU A 264 -7.00 7.66 -19.10
CA GLU A 264 -6.69 8.75 -20.04
C GLU A 264 -7.91 9.66 -20.13
N ASP A 265 -7.73 10.94 -19.77
CA ASP A 265 -8.79 11.96 -19.73
C ASP A 265 -8.70 12.94 -20.91
N LYS A 266 -7.93 12.60 -21.96
CA LYS A 266 -7.86 13.41 -23.18
C LYS A 266 -9.20 13.35 -23.95
N PRO A 267 -9.85 14.51 -24.21
CA PRO A 267 -11.15 14.54 -24.90
C PRO A 267 -11.14 13.85 -26.27
N GLY A 268 -12.08 12.93 -26.49
CA GLY A 268 -12.21 12.16 -27.73
C GLY A 268 -11.17 11.04 -27.88
N SER A 269 -10.39 10.76 -26.84
CA SER A 269 -9.42 9.66 -26.76
C SER A 269 -9.39 9.06 -25.36
N GLU A 270 -10.50 9.17 -24.63
CA GLU A 270 -10.63 8.66 -23.28
C GLU A 270 -10.45 7.14 -23.25
N GLU A 271 -9.68 6.64 -22.29
CA GLU A 271 -9.37 5.21 -22.20
C GLU A 271 -9.21 4.78 -20.73
N VAL A 272 -9.71 3.58 -20.43
CA VAL A 272 -9.29 2.82 -19.26
C VAL A 272 -8.47 1.63 -19.73
N TRP A 273 -7.19 1.61 -19.37
CA TRP A 273 -6.29 0.51 -19.67
C TRP A 273 -6.05 -0.33 -18.41
N LEU A 274 -6.48 -1.59 -18.46
CA LEU A 274 -6.19 -2.60 -17.45
C LEU A 274 -5.21 -3.62 -18.04
N HIS A 275 -4.04 -3.72 -17.43
CA HIS A 275 -2.98 -4.60 -17.87
C HIS A 275 -2.52 -5.53 -16.75
N ALA A 276 -2.51 -6.82 -17.03
CA ALA A 276 -1.96 -7.85 -16.17
C ALA A 276 -0.73 -8.44 -16.85
N GLU A 277 0.41 -8.45 -16.15
CA GLU A 277 1.67 -9.00 -16.66
C GLU A 277 1.58 -10.51 -16.93
N LYS A 278 0.74 -11.21 -16.15
CA LYS A 278 0.63 -12.67 -16.21
C LYS A 278 -0.82 -13.14 -16.14
N ASP A 279 -1.34 -13.31 -14.93
CA ASP A 279 -2.68 -13.88 -14.71
C ASP A 279 -3.66 -12.77 -14.31
N GLN A 280 -4.79 -12.67 -15.00
CA GLN A 280 -5.94 -11.86 -14.57
C GLN A 280 -7.04 -12.78 -14.04
N ARG A 281 -7.40 -12.64 -12.76
CA ARG A 281 -8.53 -13.34 -12.15
C ARG A 281 -9.61 -12.35 -11.74
N ILE A 282 -10.85 -12.64 -12.13
CA ILE A 282 -12.03 -11.85 -11.75
C ILE A 282 -12.99 -12.80 -11.04
N GLU A 283 -13.46 -12.41 -9.85
CA GLU A 283 -14.41 -13.17 -9.04
C GLU A 283 -15.56 -12.23 -8.62
N VAL A 284 -16.79 -12.62 -8.96
CA VAL A 284 -18.00 -11.86 -8.66
C VAL A 284 -18.98 -12.78 -7.93
N ASN A 285 -19.20 -12.50 -6.64
CA ASN A 285 -19.99 -13.38 -5.76
C ASN A 285 -21.51 -13.35 -6.01
N ASN A 286 -21.99 -12.48 -6.91
CA ASN A 286 -23.42 -12.34 -7.17
C ASN A 286 -23.69 -12.14 -8.67
N ASN A 287 -23.78 -10.89 -9.12
CA ASN A 287 -24.14 -10.56 -10.50
C ASN A 287 -23.03 -9.73 -11.17
N GLU A 288 -22.66 -10.11 -12.38
CA GLU A 288 -21.82 -9.32 -13.29
C GLU A 288 -22.69 -8.77 -14.43
N SER A 289 -22.51 -7.49 -14.78
CA SER A 289 -23.13 -6.87 -15.94
C SER A 289 -22.07 -6.20 -16.80
N HIS A 290 -22.18 -6.33 -18.11
CA HIS A 290 -21.26 -5.71 -19.06
C HIS A 290 -22.07 -5.11 -20.21
N TRP A 291 -22.00 -3.78 -20.38
CA TRP A 291 -22.58 -3.07 -21.50
C TRP A 291 -21.48 -2.35 -22.29
N VAL A 292 -21.51 -2.48 -23.61
CA VAL A 292 -20.59 -1.79 -24.52
C VAL A 292 -21.44 -0.96 -25.47
N GLY A 293 -21.25 0.36 -25.47
CA GLY A 293 -22.06 1.27 -26.29
C GLY A 293 -21.75 1.25 -27.78
N ASN A 294 -20.67 0.58 -28.18
CA ASN A 294 -20.26 0.40 -29.57
C ASN A 294 -19.69 -1.02 -29.77
N ASN A 295 -18.46 -1.17 -30.27
CA ASN A 295 -17.89 -2.47 -30.61
C ASN A 295 -17.15 -3.13 -29.45
N ARG A 296 -17.27 -4.46 -29.34
CA ARG A 296 -16.43 -5.31 -28.49
C ARG A 296 -15.60 -6.27 -29.35
N VAL A 297 -14.29 -6.23 -29.19
CA VAL A 297 -13.36 -7.22 -29.77
C VAL A 297 -12.81 -8.09 -28.63
N LYS A 298 -12.82 -9.42 -28.82
CA LYS A 298 -12.27 -10.38 -27.87
C LYS A 298 -11.37 -11.36 -28.62
N VAL A 299 -10.08 -11.37 -28.30
CA VAL A 299 -9.08 -12.25 -28.91
C VAL A 299 -8.49 -13.15 -27.83
N ILE A 300 -8.48 -14.45 -28.06
CA ILE A 300 -7.86 -15.46 -27.21
C ILE A 300 -6.97 -16.30 -28.12
N ASP A 301 -5.66 -16.23 -27.91
CA ASP A 301 -4.68 -16.93 -28.76
C ASP A 301 -4.69 -18.45 -28.59
N GLN A 302 -5.19 -18.91 -27.44
CA GLN A 302 -5.23 -20.31 -27.07
C GLN A 302 -6.69 -20.72 -26.87
N SER A 303 -7.07 -21.10 -25.64
CA SER A 303 -8.37 -21.71 -25.38
C SER A 303 -9.29 -20.81 -24.58
N GLU A 304 -10.58 -20.82 -24.95
CA GLU A 304 -11.68 -20.30 -24.14
C GLU A 304 -12.59 -21.46 -23.70
N ILE A 305 -12.92 -21.51 -22.41
CA ILE A 305 -13.89 -22.47 -21.84
C ILE A 305 -14.97 -21.67 -21.13
N ALA A 306 -16.24 -21.92 -21.47
CA ALA A 306 -17.39 -21.28 -20.86
C ALA A 306 -18.35 -22.34 -20.31
N THR A 307 -18.57 -22.31 -18.99
CA THR A 307 -19.51 -23.20 -18.29
C THR A 307 -20.64 -22.37 -17.70
N ILE A 308 -21.87 -22.66 -18.10
CA ILE A 308 -23.07 -21.95 -17.64
C ILE A 308 -23.91 -22.93 -16.83
N GLY A 309 -24.14 -22.63 -15.54
CA GLY A 309 -24.83 -23.55 -14.62
C GLY A 309 -26.33 -23.70 -14.85
N ALA A 310 -26.94 -22.79 -15.61
CA ALA A 310 -28.38 -22.80 -15.91
C ALA A 310 -28.65 -22.50 -17.39
N VAL A 311 -28.98 -21.25 -17.73
CA VAL A 311 -29.42 -20.87 -19.08
C VAL A 311 -28.41 -19.93 -19.73
N ARG A 312 -28.07 -20.22 -20.99
CA ARG A 312 -27.38 -19.29 -21.89
C ARG A 312 -28.37 -18.81 -22.94
N ASP A 313 -28.70 -17.52 -22.92
CA ASP A 313 -29.50 -16.85 -23.95
C ASP A 313 -28.59 -15.97 -24.80
N HIS A 314 -28.63 -16.14 -26.13
CA HIS A 314 -27.79 -15.39 -27.07
C HIS A 314 -28.67 -14.85 -28.20
N LYS A 315 -28.68 -13.53 -28.35
CA LYS A 315 -29.51 -12.82 -29.32
C LYS A 315 -28.64 -11.84 -30.10
N VAL A 316 -28.74 -11.91 -31.41
CA VAL A 316 -28.04 -11.04 -32.36
C VAL A 316 -29.09 -10.40 -33.26
N GLN A 317 -29.03 -9.08 -33.44
CA GLN A 317 -30.05 -8.34 -34.19
C GLN A 317 -29.93 -8.50 -35.71
N TYR A 318 -28.70 -8.70 -36.18
CA TYR A 318 -28.37 -8.86 -37.60
C TYR A 318 -27.68 -10.22 -37.78
N ASP A 319 -26.49 -10.24 -38.39
CA ASP A 319 -25.81 -11.47 -38.73
C ASP A 319 -25.08 -12.09 -37.53
N ASP A 320 -25.28 -13.39 -37.33
CA ASP A 320 -24.48 -14.25 -36.43
C ASP A 320 -23.66 -15.23 -37.27
N THR A 321 -22.35 -14.99 -37.36
CA THR A 321 -21.42 -15.82 -38.14
C THR A 321 -20.52 -16.62 -37.20
N SER A 322 -20.42 -17.92 -37.46
CA SER A 322 -19.58 -18.81 -36.65
C SER A 322 -18.77 -19.75 -37.52
N LEU A 323 -17.44 -19.59 -37.49
CA LEU A 323 -16.49 -20.38 -38.26
C LEU A 323 -15.55 -21.14 -37.32
N ALA A 324 -15.26 -22.40 -37.65
CA ALA A 324 -14.28 -23.22 -36.94
C ALA A 324 -13.27 -23.76 -37.95
N GLY A 325 -11.97 -23.61 -37.68
CA GLY A 325 -10.91 -24.18 -38.53
C GLY A 325 -10.73 -25.69 -38.37
N GLY A 326 -11.25 -26.25 -37.27
CA GLY A 326 -11.32 -27.68 -37.01
C GLY A 326 -12.77 -28.18 -36.94
N ASN A 327 -13.02 -29.14 -36.07
CA ASN A 327 -14.37 -29.69 -35.90
C ASN A 327 -15.28 -28.72 -35.14
N LYS A 328 -16.53 -28.60 -35.58
CA LYS A 328 -17.61 -27.95 -34.84
C LYS A 328 -18.63 -28.99 -34.39
N THR A 329 -18.79 -29.15 -33.08
CA THR A 329 -19.71 -30.15 -32.49
C THR A 329 -20.85 -29.44 -31.76
N ILE A 330 -22.09 -29.84 -32.06
CA ILE A 330 -23.30 -29.38 -31.38
C ILE A 330 -24.04 -30.62 -30.87
N GLN A 331 -24.27 -30.71 -29.56
CA GLN A 331 -24.90 -31.86 -28.91
C GLN A 331 -25.91 -31.38 -27.87
N THR A 332 -27.09 -32.01 -27.85
CA THR A 332 -28.16 -31.75 -26.88
C THR A 332 -28.66 -33.08 -26.34
N VAL A 333 -28.98 -33.14 -25.03
CA VAL A 333 -29.56 -34.36 -24.43
C VAL A 333 -31.03 -34.53 -24.82
N LYS A 334 -31.74 -33.41 -25.00
CA LYS A 334 -33.14 -33.39 -25.43
C LYS A 334 -33.20 -32.99 -26.91
N GLU A 335 -33.88 -31.91 -27.22
CA GLU A 335 -34.11 -31.45 -28.58
C GLU A 335 -32.99 -30.53 -29.08
N LEU A 336 -32.55 -30.77 -30.33
CA LEU A 336 -31.80 -29.80 -31.12
C LEU A 336 -32.78 -29.17 -32.12
N TYR A 337 -33.25 -27.97 -31.82
CA TYR A 337 -34.18 -27.23 -32.66
C TYR A 337 -33.42 -26.25 -33.56
N LEU A 338 -33.50 -26.46 -34.88
CA LEU A 338 -32.96 -25.56 -35.89
C LEU A 338 -34.11 -25.06 -36.76
N ALA A 339 -34.32 -23.74 -36.78
CA ALA A 339 -35.39 -23.12 -37.55
C ALA A 339 -34.88 -21.84 -38.22
N ALA A 340 -35.37 -21.59 -39.43
CA ALA A 340 -35.14 -20.37 -40.17
C ALA A 340 -36.46 -19.89 -40.81
N GLY A 341 -36.64 -18.57 -40.90
CA GLY A 341 -37.84 -17.98 -41.50
C GLY A 341 -37.91 -18.15 -43.02
N ASP A 342 -36.76 -18.16 -43.70
CA ASP A 342 -36.68 -18.21 -45.16
C ASP A 342 -36.18 -19.55 -45.70
N SER A 343 -35.00 -20.02 -45.28
CA SER A 343 -34.45 -21.29 -45.73
C SER A 343 -33.41 -21.86 -44.76
N ILE A 344 -33.24 -23.18 -44.80
CA ILE A 344 -32.12 -23.89 -44.16
C ILE A 344 -31.34 -24.59 -45.26
N THR A 345 -30.02 -24.37 -45.28
CA THR A 345 -29.09 -25.04 -46.19
C THR A 345 -28.02 -25.77 -45.38
N LEU A 346 -27.83 -27.05 -45.66
CA LEU A 346 -26.72 -27.86 -45.16
C LEU A 346 -25.86 -28.26 -46.36
N SER A 347 -24.68 -27.68 -46.48
CA SER A 347 -23.72 -27.92 -47.56
C SER A 347 -22.49 -28.68 -47.06
N CYS A 348 -22.03 -29.62 -47.89
CA CYS A 348 -20.76 -30.32 -47.72
C CYS A 348 -20.22 -30.68 -49.10
N GLY A 349 -19.56 -29.73 -49.76
CA GLY A 349 -18.98 -29.89 -51.08
C GLY A 349 -20.01 -30.27 -52.16
N ASP A 350 -19.99 -31.52 -52.60
CA ASP A 350 -20.92 -32.04 -53.63
C ASP A 350 -22.27 -32.52 -53.08
N THR A 351 -22.49 -32.42 -51.77
CA THR A 351 -23.77 -32.77 -51.12
C THR A 351 -24.42 -31.51 -50.55
N VAL A 352 -25.67 -31.26 -50.94
CA VAL A 352 -26.47 -30.14 -50.42
C VAL A 352 -27.87 -30.63 -50.06
N LEU A 353 -28.31 -30.30 -48.85
CA LEU A 353 -29.69 -30.40 -48.40
C LEU A 353 -30.24 -28.99 -48.23
N TYR A 354 -31.34 -28.69 -48.92
CA TYR A 354 -31.97 -27.38 -48.90
C TYR A 354 -33.46 -27.54 -48.57
N MET A 355 -33.96 -26.66 -47.70
CA MET A 355 -35.39 -26.48 -47.47
C MET A 355 -35.75 -25.00 -47.41
N SER A 356 -36.95 -24.66 -47.87
CA SER A 356 -37.43 -23.27 -47.91
C SER A 356 -38.79 -23.09 -47.24
N SER A 357 -39.10 -21.85 -46.89
CA SER A 357 -40.41 -21.43 -46.36
C SER A 357 -41.58 -21.66 -47.32
N LYS A 358 -41.29 -21.97 -48.60
CA LYS A 358 -42.29 -22.36 -49.60
C LYS A 358 -42.63 -23.86 -49.57
N GLY A 359 -42.03 -24.63 -48.67
CA GLY A 359 -42.22 -26.07 -48.56
C GLY A 359 -41.43 -26.87 -49.60
N GLU A 360 -40.40 -26.27 -50.20
CA GLU A 360 -39.48 -26.97 -51.09
C GLU A 360 -38.45 -27.74 -50.26
N PHE A 361 -38.12 -28.96 -50.68
CA PHE A 361 -37.07 -29.79 -50.09
C PHE A 361 -36.25 -30.42 -51.20
N TYR A 362 -34.95 -30.11 -51.26
CA TYR A 362 -34.04 -30.59 -52.30
C TYR A 362 -32.83 -31.29 -51.68
N VAL A 363 -32.46 -32.41 -52.26
CA VAL A 363 -31.21 -33.12 -51.98
C VAL A 363 -30.46 -33.29 -53.29
N THR A 364 -29.27 -32.70 -53.36
CA THR A 364 -28.34 -32.84 -54.50
C THR A 364 -27.08 -33.54 -53.99
N CYS A 365 -26.68 -34.66 -54.60
CA CYS A 365 -25.52 -35.46 -54.21
C CYS A 365 -25.01 -36.34 -55.37
N LYS A 366 -23.81 -36.91 -55.23
CA LYS A 366 -23.24 -37.85 -56.22
C LYS A 366 -23.90 -39.23 -56.19
N THR A 367 -24.15 -39.74 -54.98
CA THR A 367 -24.81 -41.02 -54.72
C THR A 367 -25.61 -40.89 -53.42
N PHE A 368 -26.70 -41.64 -53.29
CA PHE A 368 -27.49 -41.69 -52.06
C PHE A 368 -27.91 -43.12 -51.75
N ASN A 369 -28.08 -43.41 -50.46
CA ASN A 369 -28.67 -44.64 -49.95
C ASN A 369 -29.67 -44.27 -48.85
N ILE A 370 -30.90 -44.74 -48.96
CA ILE A 370 -31.95 -44.57 -47.94
C ILE A 370 -32.41 -45.98 -47.55
N THR A 371 -32.31 -46.31 -46.27
CA THR A 371 -32.63 -47.64 -45.76
C THR A 371 -33.52 -47.50 -44.53
N ALA A 372 -34.72 -48.10 -44.57
CA ALA A 372 -35.53 -48.33 -43.38
C ALA A 372 -35.16 -49.71 -42.79
N THR A 373 -34.87 -49.77 -41.49
CA THR A 373 -34.45 -51.01 -40.81
C THR A 373 -35.59 -51.74 -40.09
N ASP A 374 -36.79 -51.16 -40.11
CA ASP A 374 -38.01 -51.72 -39.53
C ASP A 374 -39.05 -51.97 -40.64
N ALA A 375 -40.31 -52.18 -40.28
CA ALA A 375 -41.34 -52.75 -41.15
C ALA A 375 -41.60 -51.96 -42.45
N ASP A 376 -41.62 -50.62 -42.43
CA ASP A 376 -42.11 -49.83 -43.56
C ASP A 376 -41.27 -48.58 -43.89
N GLY A 377 -41.18 -48.25 -45.17
CA GLY A 377 -40.74 -46.96 -45.69
C GLY A 377 -41.69 -46.48 -46.78
N GLN A 378 -42.13 -45.22 -46.74
CA GLN A 378 -43.16 -44.70 -47.64
C GLN A 378 -42.68 -43.42 -48.35
N ILE A 379 -42.92 -43.34 -49.65
CA ILE A 379 -42.77 -42.13 -50.46
C ILE A 379 -44.12 -41.89 -51.15
N ASN A 380 -44.80 -40.80 -50.82
CA ASN A 380 -46.16 -40.54 -51.28
C ASN A 380 -46.38 -39.08 -51.70
N THR A 381 -47.36 -38.87 -52.58
CA THR A 381 -47.83 -37.55 -53.00
C THR A 381 -49.35 -37.50 -52.82
N ILE A 382 -49.85 -36.65 -51.92
CA ILE A 382 -51.30 -36.61 -51.58
C ILE A 382 -52.14 -36.06 -52.74
N LYS A 383 -51.63 -35.04 -53.43
CA LYS A 383 -52.36 -34.33 -54.51
C LYS A 383 -51.66 -34.39 -55.87
N GLY A 384 -50.42 -34.86 -55.91
CA GLY A 384 -49.53 -34.72 -57.06
C GLY A 384 -48.99 -36.04 -57.59
N GLN A 385 -48.14 -35.94 -58.61
CA GLN A 385 -47.44 -37.05 -59.23
C GLN A 385 -46.09 -37.32 -58.55
N LEU A 386 -45.71 -38.58 -58.42
CA LEU A 386 -44.38 -39.01 -58.00
C LEU A 386 -43.58 -39.41 -59.25
N ASP A 387 -42.60 -38.60 -59.60
CA ASP A 387 -41.75 -38.82 -60.76
C ASP A 387 -40.41 -39.44 -60.37
N LEU A 388 -40.03 -40.51 -61.07
CA LEU A 388 -38.73 -41.18 -60.93
C LEU A 388 -37.99 -41.15 -62.26
N ASN A 389 -36.83 -40.48 -62.30
CA ASN A 389 -35.92 -40.38 -63.45
C ASN A 389 -36.45 -39.62 -64.70
N MET A 390 -36.89 -38.37 -64.51
CA MET A 390 -37.42 -37.49 -65.57
C MET A 390 -36.38 -37.04 -66.62
N ASP A 391 -36.85 -36.58 -67.78
CA ASP A 391 -36.03 -36.18 -68.94
C ASP A 391 -35.25 -34.87 -68.76
N LYS A 392 -35.54 -34.06 -67.72
CA LYS A 392 -34.82 -32.82 -67.37
C LYS A 392 -34.07 -32.97 -66.05
N ARG A 393 -32.85 -33.52 -66.11
CA ARG A 393 -32.06 -34.02 -64.96
C ARG A 393 -31.17 -32.97 -64.27
N GLU A 394 -31.51 -31.70 -64.36
CA GLU A 394 -30.74 -30.65 -63.70
C GLU A 394 -31.09 -30.57 -62.20
N PRO A 395 -30.09 -30.39 -61.31
CA PRO A 395 -30.34 -30.25 -59.90
C PRO A 395 -31.08 -28.93 -59.60
N LYS A 396 -32.03 -28.97 -58.66
CA LYS A 396 -32.79 -27.78 -58.24
C LYS A 396 -31.99 -26.84 -57.33
N VAL A 397 -30.93 -27.35 -56.70
CA VAL A 397 -29.97 -26.58 -55.90
C VAL A 397 -28.56 -26.97 -56.31
N GLY A 398 -27.70 -25.97 -56.55
CA GLY A 398 -26.31 -26.18 -56.94
C GLY A 398 -25.45 -26.76 -55.81
N THR A 399 -24.32 -27.35 -56.18
CA THR A 399 -23.29 -27.79 -55.22
C THR A 399 -22.17 -26.77 -55.13
N PHE A 400 -21.37 -26.85 -54.06
CA PHE A 400 -20.26 -25.93 -53.82
C PHE A 400 -18.88 -26.55 -54.14
N GLY A 401 -18.82 -27.88 -54.28
CA GLY A 401 -17.61 -28.62 -54.64
C GLY A 401 -16.46 -28.46 -53.61
N GLU A 402 -15.23 -28.79 -54.00
CA GLU A 402 -14.04 -28.63 -53.12
C GLU A 402 -13.69 -27.17 -52.79
N SER A 403 -14.29 -26.22 -53.50
CA SER A 403 -14.03 -24.79 -53.34
C SER A 403 -14.46 -24.27 -51.97
N GLU A 404 -15.53 -24.81 -51.39
CA GLU A 404 -16.10 -24.37 -50.11
C GLU A 404 -15.11 -24.57 -48.95
N LYS A 405 -14.51 -25.77 -48.86
CA LYS A 405 -13.50 -26.09 -47.84
C LYS A 405 -12.26 -25.20 -47.99
N THR A 406 -11.82 -24.99 -49.22
CA THR A 406 -10.64 -24.16 -49.51
C THR A 406 -10.89 -22.70 -49.14
N ALA A 407 -12.09 -22.17 -49.44
CA ALA A 407 -12.49 -20.82 -49.06
C ALA A 407 -12.56 -20.64 -47.54
N MET A 408 -13.20 -21.57 -46.81
CA MET A 408 -13.26 -21.52 -45.34
C MET A 408 -11.87 -21.57 -44.69
N ALA A 409 -10.98 -22.43 -45.20
CA ALA A 409 -9.59 -22.52 -44.71
C ALA A 409 -8.80 -21.24 -44.96
N ALA A 410 -9.03 -20.55 -46.09
CA ALA A 410 -8.42 -19.27 -46.38
C ALA A 410 -8.85 -18.19 -45.37
N VAL A 411 -10.15 -18.10 -45.07
CA VAL A 411 -10.68 -17.15 -44.07
C VAL A 411 -10.09 -17.40 -42.69
N ILE A 412 -9.96 -18.67 -42.27
CA ILE A 412 -9.30 -19.02 -41.00
C ILE A 412 -7.85 -18.56 -40.97
N LYS A 413 -7.08 -18.79 -42.05
CA LYS A 413 -5.67 -18.38 -42.12
C LYS A 413 -5.52 -16.86 -42.10
N GLU A 414 -6.45 -16.12 -42.69
CA GLU A 414 -6.48 -14.66 -42.65
C GLU A 414 -6.85 -14.14 -41.25
N THR A 415 -7.75 -14.83 -40.54
CA THR A 415 -8.17 -14.46 -39.18
C THR A 415 -7.07 -14.71 -38.15
N PHE A 416 -6.29 -15.77 -38.33
CA PHE A 416 -5.18 -16.18 -37.47
C PHE A 416 -3.87 -16.22 -38.25
N PRO A 417 -3.30 -15.05 -38.62
CA PRO A 417 -2.03 -15.02 -39.31
C PRO A 417 -0.91 -15.60 -38.41
N PRO A 418 0.15 -16.18 -39.01
CA PRO A 418 1.34 -16.58 -38.24
C PRO A 418 1.87 -15.38 -37.46
N LYS A 419 2.17 -15.57 -36.18
CA LYS A 419 2.92 -14.57 -35.41
C LYS A 419 4.37 -14.60 -35.90
N GLU A 420 4.90 -13.44 -36.31
CA GLU A 420 6.31 -13.27 -36.69
C GLU A 420 7.27 -13.54 -35.53
#